data_AF-A0A442B8T9-F1
#
_entry.id   AF-A0A442B8T9-F1
#
_cell.length_a   1.000
_cell.length_b   1.000
_cell.length_c   1.000
_cell.angle_alpha   90.00
_cell.angle_beta   90.00
_cell.angle_gamma   90.00
#
_symmetry.space_group_name_H-M   'P 1'
#
loop_
_entity.id
_entity.type
_entity.pdbx_description
1 polymer ?
#
loop_
_entity_poly.entity_id
_entity_poly.type
_entity_poly.pdbx_seq_one_letter_code
_entity_poly.pdbx_strand_id
1 'polypeptide(L)'
;MAEAALKFGAAETPLYREAPNNIEAEQALLGAILVNNDAFYRVSDFLKPAHFYEPLHRRIFEVASELIRMGKIATPITLKTFLPADEKVGDMTVAQYVVRLAVEAVTVVNATDYGRAIYDLATRRALITVGEDMVNIAYDAPVDMSPSEQIEDAERRLFELAETGRYDGGFESFNDAVKTAVDMANAAYMRDGHLSGISTGLRDLDRRMGGLQPSDLIVLAGRPGMGKTSLATNIAFNIAEAYVPAQQADGTFKAANGGVVGFFSLEMSSEQLATRIISEQTEISSSK
;
A
#
# COMPACT_ATOMS: atom_id res chain seq x y z
N MET A 1 -4.92 56.60 11.71
CA MET A 1 -5.33 55.39 12.46
C MET A 1 -6.67 54.94 11.87
N ALA A 2 -6.79 54.01 10.93
CA ALA A 2 -5.94 52.90 10.54
C ALA A 2 -5.94 52.74 9.02
N GLU A 3 -4.73 52.74 8.48
CA GLU A 3 -4.36 52.28 7.15
C GLU A 3 -3.86 50.84 7.38
N ALA A 4 -4.49 49.85 6.74
CA ALA A 4 -4.01 48.46 6.52
C ALA A 4 -5.19 47.49 6.40
N ALA A 5 -5.92 47.55 5.29
CA ALA A 5 -6.78 46.44 4.85
C ALA A 5 -6.15 45.82 3.59
N LEU A 6 -5.22 44.90 3.84
CA LEU A 6 -4.94 43.71 3.04
C LEU A 6 -5.02 43.83 1.51
N LYS A 7 -3.94 44.33 0.91
CA LYS A 7 -3.50 43.87 -0.41
C LYS A 7 -2.92 42.47 -0.29
N PHE A 8 -3.77 41.44 -0.27
CA PHE A 8 -3.31 40.14 -0.72
C PHE A 8 -3.26 40.20 -2.25
N GLY A 9 -2.05 40.29 -2.79
CA GLY A 9 -1.83 40.16 -4.22
C GLY A 9 -2.50 38.87 -4.70
N ALA A 10 -3.38 38.99 -5.68
CA ALA A 10 -3.76 37.86 -6.51
C ALA A 10 -2.46 37.33 -7.13
N ALA A 11 -1.91 36.27 -6.54
CA ALA A 11 -0.91 35.48 -7.23
C ALA A 11 -1.59 35.00 -8.50
N GLU A 12 -1.14 35.52 -9.64
CA GLU A 12 -1.52 35.04 -10.97
C GLU A 12 -1.36 33.53 -10.95
N THR A 13 -2.49 32.82 -10.86
CA THR A 13 -2.49 31.37 -10.91
C THR A 13 -2.14 31.03 -12.35
N PRO A 14 -1.00 30.37 -12.64
CA PRO A 14 -0.67 30.05 -14.02
C PRO A 14 -1.83 29.23 -14.61
N LEU A 15 -2.34 29.69 -15.75
CA LEU A 15 -3.45 29.10 -16.52
C LEU A 15 -3.15 27.67 -17.04
N TYR A 16 -1.96 27.15 -16.76
CA TYR A 16 -1.51 25.81 -17.08
C TYR A 16 -0.90 25.18 -15.82
N ARG A 17 -1.56 24.16 -15.27
CA ARG A 17 -0.99 23.31 -14.22
C ARG A 17 -0.21 22.21 -14.93
N GLU A 18 1.10 22.15 -14.72
CA GLU A 18 1.92 21.07 -15.24
C GLU A 18 1.87 19.87 -14.30
N ALA A 19 1.83 18.67 -14.87
CA ALA A 19 1.79 17.44 -14.08
C ALA A 19 3.09 17.31 -13.26
N PRO A 20 3.03 16.93 -11.96
CA PRO A 20 4.20 16.79 -11.12
C PRO A 20 5.24 15.83 -11.71
N ASN A 21 6.46 16.33 -11.93
CA ASN A 21 7.57 15.58 -12.49
C ASN A 21 8.91 16.06 -11.92
N ASN A 22 9.95 15.25 -12.09
CA ASN A 22 11.33 15.57 -11.72
C ASN A 22 12.26 14.83 -12.68
N ILE A 23 12.57 15.49 -13.79
CA ILE A 23 13.37 14.92 -14.87
C ILE A 23 14.80 14.63 -14.39
N GLU A 24 15.34 15.45 -13.49
CA GLU A 24 16.68 15.29 -12.94
C GLU A 24 16.81 14.00 -12.12
N ALA A 25 15.79 13.65 -11.33
CA ALA A 25 15.74 12.39 -10.59
C ALA A 25 15.66 11.18 -11.54
N GLU A 26 14.87 11.28 -12.62
CA GLU A 26 14.80 10.23 -13.65
C GLU A 26 16.14 10.03 -14.35
N GLN A 27 16.80 11.12 -14.76
CA GLN A 27 18.13 11.08 -15.38
C GLN A 27 19.17 10.47 -14.44
N ALA A 28 19.19 10.90 -13.18
CA ALA A 28 20.12 10.39 -12.18
C ALA A 28 19.93 8.89 -11.91
N LEU A 29 18.67 8.42 -11.79
CA LEU A 29 18.38 7.01 -11.59
C LEU A 29 18.77 6.17 -12.80
N LEU A 30 18.40 6.60 -14.02
CA LEU A 30 18.77 5.90 -15.24
C LEU A 30 20.28 5.81 -15.41
N GLY A 31 20.99 6.92 -15.18
CA GLY A 31 22.44 6.95 -15.19
C GLY A 31 23.04 5.99 -14.17
N ALA A 32 22.52 5.96 -12.94
CA ALA A 32 22.96 5.03 -11.90
C ALA A 32 22.77 3.56 -12.31
N ILE A 33 21.63 3.21 -12.92
CA ILE A 33 21.36 1.85 -13.42
C ILE A 33 22.33 1.48 -14.55
N LEU A 34 22.63 2.41 -15.47
CA LEU A 34 23.53 2.18 -16.60
C LEU A 34 25.01 2.01 -16.19
N VAL A 35 25.41 2.65 -15.08
CA VAL A 35 26.76 2.51 -14.50
C VAL A 35 26.85 1.26 -13.62
N ASN A 36 25.84 1.02 -12.79
CA ASN A 36 25.76 -0.12 -11.90
C ASN A 36 24.36 -0.76 -11.97
N ASN A 37 24.26 -1.91 -12.64
CA ASN A 37 22.98 -2.62 -12.77
C ASN A 37 22.41 -3.10 -11.42
N ASP A 38 23.19 -3.18 -10.34
CA ASP A 38 22.67 -3.49 -9.00
C ASP A 38 21.70 -2.40 -8.49
N ALA A 39 21.83 -1.17 -8.98
CA ALA A 39 20.91 -0.08 -8.65
C ALA A 39 19.48 -0.39 -9.11
N PHE A 40 19.30 -1.18 -10.17
CA PHE A 40 17.98 -1.61 -10.64
C PHE A 40 17.26 -2.46 -9.59
N TYR A 41 17.94 -3.44 -8.99
CA TYR A 41 17.33 -4.33 -8.00
C TYR A 41 16.88 -3.59 -6.73
N ARG A 42 17.48 -2.43 -6.42
CA ARG A 42 17.08 -1.60 -5.27
C ARG A 42 15.79 -0.83 -5.49
N VAL A 43 15.32 -0.71 -6.74
CA VAL A 43 14.12 0.05 -7.11
C VAL A 43 13.07 -0.80 -7.81
N SER A 44 13.45 -1.99 -8.33
CA SER A 44 12.58 -2.84 -9.14
C SER A 44 11.33 -3.34 -8.45
N ASP A 45 11.32 -3.34 -7.11
CA ASP A 45 10.21 -3.83 -6.31
C ASP A 45 9.01 -2.89 -6.33
N PHE A 46 9.25 -1.58 -6.45
CA PHE A 46 8.20 -0.56 -6.39
C PHE A 46 8.15 0.34 -7.64
N LEU A 47 9.23 0.43 -8.42
CA LEU A 47 9.30 1.30 -9.59
C LEU A 47 9.04 0.54 -10.89
N LYS A 48 8.03 1.00 -11.64
CA LYS A 48 7.65 0.47 -12.97
C LYS A 48 7.95 1.51 -14.06
N PRO A 49 8.13 1.09 -15.33
CA PRO A 49 8.33 2.03 -16.44
C PRO A 49 7.25 3.12 -16.53
N ALA A 50 5.99 2.76 -16.25
CA ALA A 50 4.86 3.70 -16.26
C ALA A 50 5.00 4.86 -15.26
N HIS A 51 5.85 4.72 -14.24
CA HIS A 51 6.06 5.77 -13.23
C HIS A 51 6.97 6.90 -13.73
N PHE A 52 7.68 6.72 -14.84
CA PHE A 52 8.44 7.79 -15.48
C PHE A 52 7.50 8.74 -16.22
N TYR A 53 7.72 10.04 -16.02
CA TYR A 53 7.00 11.10 -16.71
C TYR A 53 7.45 11.21 -18.17
N GLU A 54 8.76 11.26 -18.40
CA GLU A 54 9.34 11.37 -19.74
C GLU A 54 9.21 10.05 -20.51
N PRO A 55 8.51 10.02 -21.66
CA PRO A 55 8.35 8.82 -22.47
C PRO A 55 9.67 8.14 -22.86
N LEU A 56 10.71 8.92 -23.16
CA LEU A 56 12.02 8.37 -23.46
C LEU A 56 12.63 7.65 -22.25
N HIS A 57 12.51 8.21 -21.06
CA HIS A 57 13.01 7.60 -19.82
C HIS A 57 12.28 6.32 -19.48
N ARG A 58 10.96 6.30 -19.67
CA ARG A 58 10.14 5.09 -19.57
C ARG A 58 10.71 3.98 -20.46
N ARG A 59 11.00 4.29 -21.72
CA ARG A 59 11.52 3.31 -22.68
C ARG A 59 12.93 2.84 -22.31
N ILE A 60 13.80 3.74 -21.87
CA ILE A 60 15.15 3.39 -21.42
C ILE A 60 15.07 2.44 -20.21
N PHE A 61 14.24 2.77 -19.21
CA PHE A 61 14.05 1.93 -18.02
C PHE A 61 13.48 0.55 -18.37
N GLU A 62 12.48 0.50 -19.25
CA GLU A 62 11.88 -0.74 -19.73
C GLU A 62 12.93 -1.66 -20.37
N VAL A 63 13.66 -1.17 -21.38
CA VAL A 63 14.70 -1.94 -22.07
C VAL A 63 15.83 -2.36 -21.11
N ALA A 64 16.26 -1.45 -20.23
CA ALA A 64 17.27 -1.78 -19.22
C ALA A 64 16.78 -2.90 -18.29
N SER A 65 15.54 -2.82 -17.82
CA SER A 65 14.94 -3.79 -16.92
C SER A 65 14.81 -5.18 -17.56
N GLU A 66 14.44 -5.25 -18.84
CA GLU A 66 14.36 -6.49 -19.60
C GLU A 66 15.73 -7.15 -19.73
N LEU A 67 16.75 -6.39 -20.13
CA LEU A 67 18.13 -6.88 -20.26
C LEU A 67 18.66 -7.43 -18.93
N ILE A 68 18.48 -6.67 -17.83
CA ILE A 68 18.95 -7.07 -16.50
C ILE A 68 18.23 -8.34 -16.03
N ARG A 69 16.91 -8.43 -16.20
CA ARG A 69 16.13 -9.63 -15.85
C ARG A 69 16.52 -10.86 -16.66
N MET A 70 16.98 -10.68 -17.90
CA MET A 70 17.55 -11.75 -18.74
C MET A 70 18.98 -12.14 -18.33
N GLY A 71 19.55 -11.53 -17.29
CA GLY A 71 20.94 -11.75 -16.85
C GLY A 71 21.98 -11.10 -17.76
N LYS A 72 21.58 -10.15 -18.62
CA LYS A 72 22.49 -9.37 -19.48
C LYS A 72 22.83 -8.03 -18.82
N ILE A 73 24.01 -7.51 -19.13
CA ILE A 73 24.44 -6.21 -18.62
C ILE A 73 23.77 -5.10 -19.45
N ALA A 74 23.06 -4.21 -18.79
CA ALA A 74 22.50 -2.99 -19.37
C ALA A 74 23.55 -1.88 -19.32
N THR A 75 24.05 -1.48 -20.49
CA THR A 75 25.03 -0.39 -20.67
C THR A 75 24.56 0.50 -21.82
N PRO A 76 25.08 1.73 -21.96
CA PRO A 76 24.76 2.56 -23.12
C PRO A 76 25.01 1.88 -24.47
N ILE A 77 26.01 0.98 -24.53
CA ILE A 77 26.35 0.22 -25.73
C ILE A 77 25.31 -0.87 -26.02
N THR A 78 24.89 -1.62 -24.99
CA THR A 78 23.91 -2.71 -25.16
C THR A 78 22.49 -2.19 -25.37
N LEU A 79 22.14 -1.04 -24.80
CA LEU A 79 20.84 -0.41 -25.02
C LEU A 79 20.69 0.20 -26.42
N LYS A 80 21.79 0.67 -27.03
CA LYS A 80 21.77 1.32 -28.35
C LYS A 80 21.06 0.50 -29.42
N THR A 81 21.13 -0.83 -29.38
CA THR A 81 20.49 -1.71 -30.37
C THR A 81 18.98 -1.83 -30.22
N PHE A 82 18.42 -1.43 -29.08
CA PHE A 82 16.99 -1.55 -28.75
C PHE A 82 16.28 -0.20 -28.66
N LEU A 83 17.01 0.89 -28.81
CA LEU A 83 16.49 2.25 -28.81
C LEU A 83 16.37 2.79 -30.25
N PRO A 84 15.38 3.64 -30.56
CA PRO A 84 15.18 4.18 -31.90
C PRO A 84 16.42 4.96 -32.38
N ALA A 85 16.93 4.63 -33.56
CA ALA A 85 18.14 5.27 -34.11
C ALA A 85 17.88 6.69 -34.64
N ASP A 86 16.66 6.95 -35.10
CA ASP A 86 16.28 8.21 -35.76
C ASP A 86 15.73 9.26 -34.77
N GLU A 87 15.45 8.86 -33.53
CA GLU A 87 14.94 9.75 -32.49
C GLU A 87 16.07 10.60 -31.88
N LYS A 88 15.76 11.86 -31.59
CA LYS A 88 16.71 12.84 -31.07
C LYS A 88 16.16 13.55 -29.84
N VAL A 89 17.07 13.86 -28.93
CA VAL A 89 16.85 14.71 -27.76
C VAL A 89 17.63 16.00 -28.00
N GLY A 90 16.93 17.04 -28.46
CA GLY A 90 17.57 18.25 -28.98
C GLY A 90 18.47 17.92 -30.17
N ASP A 91 19.76 18.25 -30.07
CA ASP A 91 20.76 17.97 -31.12
C ASP A 91 21.46 16.61 -30.97
N MET A 92 21.13 15.85 -29.92
CA MET A 92 21.76 14.55 -29.61
C MET A 92 20.90 13.39 -30.07
N THR A 93 21.52 12.33 -30.60
CA THR A 93 20.83 11.04 -30.78
C THR A 93 20.48 10.42 -29.43
N VAL A 94 19.42 9.60 -29.36
CA VAL A 94 19.08 8.86 -28.13
C VAL A 94 20.27 8.06 -27.58
N ALA A 95 21.09 7.46 -28.46
CA ALA A 95 22.29 6.75 -28.04
C ALA A 95 23.32 7.67 -27.34
N GLN A 96 23.55 8.87 -27.88
CA GLN A 96 24.42 9.86 -27.23
C GLN A 96 23.83 10.36 -25.91
N TYR A 97 22.51 10.51 -25.84
CA TYR A 97 21.82 10.89 -24.62
C TYR A 97 22.01 9.85 -23.50
N VAL A 98 21.84 8.56 -23.81
CA VAL A 98 22.03 7.46 -22.84
C VAL A 98 23.49 7.39 -22.34
N VAL A 99 24.47 7.66 -23.22
CA VAL A 99 25.87 7.79 -22.81
C VAL A 99 26.06 8.96 -21.84
N ARG A 100 25.44 10.11 -22.12
CA ARG A 100 25.49 11.28 -21.24
C ARG A 100 24.89 10.98 -19.86
N LEU A 101 23.75 10.30 -19.79
CA LEU A 101 23.15 9.87 -18.51
C LEU A 101 24.13 9.05 -17.67
N ALA A 102 24.83 8.09 -18.29
CA ALA A 102 25.81 7.26 -17.60
C ALA A 102 27.03 8.07 -17.12
N VAL A 103 27.47 9.07 -17.88
CA VAL A 103 28.62 9.92 -17.51
C VAL A 103 28.27 10.88 -16.37
N GLU A 104 27.06 11.43 -16.37
CA GLU A 104 26.59 12.37 -15.33
C GLU A 104 26.27 11.66 -13.99
N ALA A 105 26.14 10.32 -13.99
CA ALA A 105 25.92 9.51 -12.80
C ALA A 105 27.20 9.31 -11.96
N VAL A 106 27.76 10.41 -11.43
CA VAL A 106 29.02 10.40 -10.67
C VAL A 106 28.83 9.97 -9.20
N THR A 107 27.61 9.98 -8.65
CA THR A 107 27.33 9.63 -7.24
C THR A 107 26.21 8.60 -7.10
N VAL A 108 26.56 7.32 -7.29
CA VAL A 108 25.68 6.11 -7.29
C VAL A 108 25.09 5.74 -5.90
N VAL A 109 25.14 6.64 -4.90
CA VAL A 109 24.77 6.27 -3.52
C VAL A 109 23.24 6.19 -3.33
N ASN A 110 22.45 7.02 -4.01
CA ASN A 110 21.05 7.27 -3.65
C ASN A 110 20.01 6.80 -4.70
N ALA A 111 20.26 5.70 -5.41
CA ALA A 111 19.31 5.17 -6.39
C ALA A 111 17.89 4.95 -5.82
N THR A 112 17.81 4.49 -4.56
CA THR A 112 16.53 4.29 -3.87
C THR A 112 15.78 5.60 -3.62
N ASP A 113 16.47 6.68 -3.26
CA ASP A 113 15.84 7.99 -3.00
C ASP A 113 15.31 8.60 -4.30
N TYR A 114 16.07 8.51 -5.40
CA TYR A 114 15.59 8.94 -6.70
C TYR A 114 14.40 8.11 -7.16
N GLY A 115 14.46 6.79 -6.99
CA GLY A 115 13.33 5.90 -7.27
C GLY A 115 12.08 6.29 -6.49
N ARG A 116 12.20 6.55 -5.19
CA ARG A 116 11.08 7.00 -4.33
C ARG A 116 10.54 8.35 -4.78
N ALA A 117 11.39 9.31 -5.10
CA ALA A 117 10.95 10.61 -5.61
C ALA A 117 10.13 10.49 -6.90
N ILE A 118 10.57 9.64 -7.85
CA ILE A 118 9.84 9.36 -9.09
C ILE A 118 8.51 8.68 -8.78
N TYR A 119 8.51 7.70 -7.89
CA TYR A 119 7.31 6.97 -7.46
C TYR A 119 6.27 7.89 -6.80
N ASP A 120 6.69 8.76 -5.90
CA ASP A 120 5.82 9.73 -5.22
C ASP A 120 5.19 10.70 -6.22
N LEU A 121 5.98 11.18 -7.19
CA LEU A 121 5.47 12.05 -8.25
C LEU A 121 4.52 11.31 -9.20
N ALA A 122 4.80 10.05 -9.52
CA ALA A 122 3.88 9.20 -10.30
C ALA A 122 2.55 8.99 -9.57
N THR A 123 2.60 8.75 -8.26
CA THR A 123 1.41 8.61 -7.41
C THR A 123 0.60 9.90 -7.39
N ARG A 124 1.26 11.07 -7.30
CA ARG A 124 0.59 12.38 -7.41
C ARG A 124 -0.06 12.58 -8.77
N ARG A 125 0.57 12.16 -9.86
CA ARG A 125 -0.04 12.20 -11.20
C ARG A 125 -1.27 11.30 -11.29
N ALA A 126 -1.20 10.08 -10.76
CA ALA A 126 -2.35 9.17 -10.72
C ALA A 126 -3.51 9.75 -9.89
N LEU A 127 -3.24 10.39 -8.75
CA LEU A 127 -4.25 11.10 -7.97
C LEU A 127 -4.92 12.24 -8.75
N ILE A 128 -4.14 13.00 -9.53
CA ILE A 128 -4.67 14.06 -10.39
C ILE A 128 -5.61 13.45 -11.43
N THR A 129 -5.21 12.37 -12.11
CA THR A 129 -6.06 11.68 -13.09
C THR A 129 -7.36 11.18 -12.48
N VAL A 130 -7.31 10.56 -11.29
CA VAL A 130 -8.53 10.12 -10.59
C VAL A 130 -9.45 11.30 -10.27
N GLY A 131 -8.87 12.44 -9.83
CA GLY A 131 -9.63 13.66 -9.57
C GLY A 131 -10.27 14.25 -10.83
N GLU A 132 -9.53 14.31 -11.94
CA GLU A 132 -10.02 14.80 -13.23
C GLU A 132 -11.13 13.91 -13.77
N ASP A 133 -10.96 12.59 -13.73
CA ASP A 133 -11.97 11.63 -14.15
C ASP A 133 -13.25 11.75 -13.31
N MET A 134 -13.11 11.87 -11.99
CA MET A 134 -14.25 12.06 -11.08
C MET A 134 -15.02 13.35 -11.42
N VAL A 135 -14.33 14.44 -11.70
CA VAL A 135 -14.96 15.71 -12.13
C VAL A 135 -15.65 15.53 -13.48
N ASN A 136 -15.00 14.90 -14.45
CA ASN A 136 -15.56 14.69 -15.79
C ASN A 136 -16.82 13.81 -15.75
N ILE A 137 -16.79 12.71 -15.01
CA ILE A 137 -17.94 11.81 -14.84
C ILE A 137 -19.09 12.52 -14.12
N ALA A 138 -18.81 13.37 -13.13
CA ALA A 138 -19.85 14.11 -12.42
C ALA A 138 -20.55 15.16 -13.31
N TYR A 139 -19.83 15.75 -14.28
CA TYR A 139 -20.42 16.69 -15.24
C TYR A 139 -21.16 16.00 -16.38
N ASP A 140 -20.65 14.88 -16.89
CA ASP A 140 -21.16 14.18 -18.08
C ASP A 140 -21.33 12.68 -17.81
N ALA A 141 -22.21 12.37 -16.85
CA ALA A 141 -22.46 11.01 -16.41
C ALA A 141 -23.23 10.20 -17.47
N PRO A 142 -22.83 8.94 -17.74
CA PRO A 142 -23.65 8.01 -18.52
C PRO A 142 -25.06 7.85 -17.92
N VAL A 143 -26.07 7.63 -18.78
CA VAL A 143 -27.48 7.54 -18.38
C VAL A 143 -27.75 6.40 -17.38
N ASP A 144 -26.94 5.34 -17.47
CA ASP A 144 -27.00 4.13 -16.65
C ASP A 144 -26.12 4.18 -15.40
N MET A 145 -25.42 5.30 -15.13
CA MET A 145 -24.51 5.42 -13.99
C MET A 145 -25.07 6.34 -12.91
N SER A 146 -25.60 5.75 -11.83
CA SER A 146 -26.12 6.49 -10.69
C SER A 146 -25.00 7.19 -9.90
N PRO A 147 -25.31 8.27 -9.15
CA PRO A 147 -24.31 8.94 -8.30
C PRO A 147 -23.63 8.02 -7.28
N SER A 148 -24.33 7.00 -6.77
CA SER A 148 -23.74 6.01 -5.85
C SER A 148 -22.67 5.16 -6.54
N GLU A 149 -22.90 4.75 -7.78
CA GLU A 149 -21.92 3.98 -8.57
C GLU A 149 -20.70 4.83 -8.94
N GLN A 150 -20.87 6.15 -9.11
CA GLN A 150 -19.75 7.08 -9.32
C GLN A 150 -18.85 7.16 -8.08
N ILE A 151 -19.45 7.19 -6.89
CA ILE A 151 -18.71 7.15 -5.62
C ILE A 151 -17.95 5.82 -5.51
N GLU A 152 -18.60 4.69 -5.77
CA GLU A 152 -17.99 3.37 -5.70
C GLU A 152 -16.83 3.21 -6.71
N ASP A 153 -16.97 3.73 -7.93
CA ASP A 153 -15.89 3.73 -8.93
C ASP A 153 -14.69 4.58 -8.46
N ALA A 154 -14.94 5.76 -7.89
CA ALA A 154 -13.88 6.61 -7.34
C ALA A 154 -13.16 5.93 -6.15
N GLU A 155 -13.91 5.31 -5.24
CA GLU A 155 -13.36 4.54 -4.11
C GLU A 155 -12.48 3.39 -4.60
N ARG A 156 -12.96 2.62 -5.59
CA ARG A 156 -12.20 1.52 -6.19
C ARG A 156 -10.88 1.99 -6.79
N ARG A 157 -10.88 3.07 -7.58
CA ARG A 157 -9.66 3.62 -8.19
C ARG A 157 -8.65 4.13 -7.15
N LEU A 158 -9.14 4.77 -6.08
CA LEU A 158 -8.29 5.20 -4.97
C LEU A 158 -7.71 4.00 -4.21
N PHE A 159 -8.49 2.94 -4.04
CA PHE A 159 -8.04 1.71 -3.39
C PHE A 159 -6.97 0.99 -4.22
N GLU A 160 -7.16 0.85 -5.53
CA GLU A 160 -6.16 0.29 -6.44
C GLU A 160 -4.83 1.07 -6.39
N LEU A 161 -4.90 2.40 -6.32
CA LEU A 161 -3.71 3.23 -6.17
C LEU A 161 -3.00 3.00 -4.82
N ALA A 162 -3.74 2.76 -3.74
CA ALA A 162 -3.18 2.44 -2.44
C ALA A 162 -2.51 1.05 -2.39
N GLU A 163 -3.04 0.06 -3.13
CA GLU A 163 -2.46 -1.28 -3.20
C GLU A 163 -1.19 -1.34 -4.04
N THR A 164 -1.11 -0.59 -5.14
CA THR A 164 0.06 -0.63 -6.05
C THR A 164 1.39 -0.24 -5.41
N GLY A 165 1.38 0.45 -4.25
CA GLY A 165 2.58 0.79 -3.47
C GLY A 165 2.97 -0.19 -2.37
N ARG A 166 2.13 -1.20 -2.10
CA ARG A 166 2.40 -2.27 -1.12
C ARG A 166 2.66 -3.59 -1.84
N TYR A 167 3.77 -3.66 -2.59
CA TYR A 167 4.28 -4.96 -3.02
C TYR A 167 5.04 -5.60 -1.84
N ASP A 168 4.30 -6.02 -0.81
CA ASP A 168 4.82 -6.69 0.41
C ASP A 168 5.10 -8.19 0.17
N GLY A 169 5.39 -8.57 -1.07
CA GLY A 169 5.39 -9.96 -1.55
C GLY A 169 6.66 -10.36 -2.31
N GLY A 170 7.81 -9.80 -1.93
CA GLY A 170 9.11 -10.26 -2.43
C GLY A 170 9.50 -11.64 -1.88
N PHE A 171 10.60 -12.20 -2.40
CA PHE A 171 11.20 -13.39 -1.81
C PHE A 171 11.82 -13.05 -0.44
N GLU A 172 11.26 -13.59 0.63
CA GLU A 172 11.89 -13.55 1.95
C GLU A 172 12.92 -14.68 2.05
N SER A 173 14.11 -14.39 2.59
CA SER A 173 15.10 -15.43 2.83
C SER A 173 14.61 -16.36 3.95
N PHE A 174 14.89 -17.66 3.85
CA PHE A 174 14.50 -18.61 4.91
C PHE A 174 15.07 -18.21 6.28
N ASN A 175 16.24 -17.57 6.32
CA ASN A 175 16.84 -17.09 7.55
C ASN A 175 16.04 -15.95 8.19
N ASP A 176 15.50 -15.04 7.38
CA ASP A 176 14.66 -13.93 7.87
C ASP A 176 13.33 -14.47 8.38
N ALA A 177 12.70 -15.40 7.65
CA ALA A 177 11.47 -16.07 8.08
C ALA A 177 11.66 -16.83 9.41
N VAL A 178 12.79 -17.53 9.57
CA VAL A 178 13.12 -18.22 10.83
C VAL A 178 13.34 -17.24 11.97
N LYS A 179 14.01 -16.11 11.72
CA LYS A 179 14.20 -15.06 12.72
C LYS A 179 12.86 -14.48 13.17
N THR A 180 11.98 -14.16 12.23
CA THR A 180 10.61 -13.71 12.50
C THR A 180 9.84 -14.74 13.34
N ALA A 181 9.93 -16.02 13.00
CA ALA A 181 9.28 -17.09 13.76
C ALA A 181 9.81 -17.21 15.21
N VAL A 182 11.13 -17.07 15.40
CA VAL A 182 11.75 -17.08 16.74
C VAL A 182 11.34 -15.84 17.55
N ASP A 183 11.29 -14.67 16.91
CA ASP A 183 10.85 -13.43 17.56
C ASP A 183 9.37 -13.51 17.98
N MET A 184 8.51 -14.10 17.13
CA MET A 184 7.11 -14.38 17.47
C MET A 184 6.99 -15.36 18.65
N ALA A 185 7.80 -16.41 18.70
CA ALA A 185 7.81 -17.37 19.80
C ALA A 185 8.28 -16.73 21.12
N ASN A 186 9.32 -15.88 21.07
CA ASN A 186 9.79 -15.13 22.24
C ASN A 186 8.73 -14.13 22.73
N ALA A 187 8.08 -13.40 21.83
CA ALA A 187 6.99 -12.48 22.18
C ALA A 187 5.80 -13.22 22.83
N ALA A 188 5.46 -14.42 22.33
CA ALA A 188 4.44 -15.27 22.93
C ALA A 188 4.82 -15.73 24.35
N TYR A 189 6.10 -16.07 24.57
CA TYR A 189 6.61 -16.48 25.88
C TYR A 189 6.58 -15.34 26.91
N MET A 190 6.86 -14.10 26.49
CA MET A 190 6.91 -12.93 27.38
C MET A 190 5.54 -12.34 27.73
N ARG A 191 4.44 -12.75 27.08
CA ARG A 191 3.09 -12.29 27.42
C ARG A 191 2.51 -13.10 28.59
N ASP A 192 1.86 -12.40 29.52
CA ASP A 192 1.07 -13.00 30.61
C ASP A 192 -0.10 -13.79 30.02
N GLY A 193 0.10 -15.09 29.83
CA GLY A 193 -0.87 -16.00 29.20
C GLY A 193 -0.27 -17.05 28.27
N HIS A 194 1.01 -16.89 27.86
CA HIS A 194 1.75 -17.83 27.00
C HIS A 194 1.07 -18.16 25.64
N LEU A 195 0.15 -17.32 25.16
CA LEU A 195 -0.50 -17.50 23.85
C LEU A 195 0.28 -16.74 22.77
N SER A 196 0.45 -17.36 21.61
CA SER A 196 1.04 -16.74 20.42
C SER A 196 0.04 -15.87 19.66
N GLY A 197 -1.24 -16.27 19.67
CA GLY A 197 -2.35 -15.56 19.06
C GLY A 197 -3.19 -14.75 20.05
N ILE A 198 -4.28 -14.17 19.54
CA ILE A 198 -5.28 -13.44 20.32
C ILE A 198 -6.13 -14.44 21.11
N SER A 199 -6.30 -14.21 22.41
CA SER A 199 -7.14 -15.06 23.28
C SER A 199 -8.62 -14.97 22.87
N THR A 200 -9.28 -16.12 22.75
CA THR A 200 -10.74 -16.20 22.54
C THR A 200 -11.55 -15.97 23.82
N GLY A 201 -10.88 -15.98 24.98
CA GLY A 201 -11.51 -16.00 26.31
C GLY A 201 -11.98 -17.39 26.73
N LEU A 202 -11.94 -18.38 25.83
CA LEU A 202 -12.31 -19.77 26.09
C LEU A 202 -11.05 -20.59 26.35
N ARG A 203 -10.68 -20.73 27.64
CA ARG A 203 -9.41 -21.34 28.07
C ARG A 203 -9.07 -22.68 27.41
N ASP A 204 -10.05 -23.56 27.25
CA ASP A 204 -9.83 -24.88 26.66
C ASP A 204 -9.61 -24.80 25.14
N LEU A 205 -10.26 -23.85 24.46
CA LEU A 205 -10.06 -23.59 23.04
C LEU A 205 -8.70 -22.92 22.80
N ASP A 206 -8.35 -21.92 23.62
CA ASP A 206 -7.07 -21.23 23.57
C ASP A 206 -5.90 -22.18 23.83
N ARG A 207 -6.04 -23.12 24.77
CA ARG A 207 -5.00 -24.14 25.01
C ARG A 207 -4.77 -25.05 23.80
N ARG A 208 -5.82 -25.34 23.02
CA ARG A 208 -5.72 -26.21 21.84
C ARG A 208 -5.21 -25.49 20.60
N MET A 209 -5.56 -24.22 20.43
CA MET A 209 -5.22 -23.45 19.23
C MET A 209 -4.04 -22.48 19.42
N GLY A 210 -3.65 -22.19 20.67
CA GLY A 210 -2.65 -21.15 20.96
C GLY A 210 -3.19 -19.72 20.76
N GLY A 211 -4.52 -19.55 20.76
CA GLY A 211 -5.22 -18.33 20.37
C GLY A 211 -5.44 -18.22 18.86
N LEU A 212 -6.08 -17.12 18.43
CA LEU A 212 -6.35 -16.81 17.02
C LEU A 212 -5.12 -16.15 16.38
N GLN A 213 -4.57 -16.72 15.31
CA GLN A 213 -3.39 -16.18 14.63
C GLN A 213 -3.77 -15.14 13.55
N PRO A 214 -2.98 -14.05 13.36
CA PRO A 214 -3.31 -12.96 12.43
C PRO A 214 -3.45 -13.35 10.94
N SER A 215 -3.00 -14.54 10.54
CA SER A 215 -3.00 -15.01 9.15
C SER A 215 -3.95 -16.19 8.91
N ASP A 216 -4.64 -16.68 9.94
CA ASP A 216 -5.49 -17.85 9.84
C ASP A 216 -6.92 -17.50 9.40
N LEU A 217 -7.46 -18.28 8.47
CA LEU A 217 -8.90 -18.31 8.19
C LEU A 217 -9.56 -19.43 9.00
N ILE A 218 -10.34 -19.06 10.01
CA ILE A 218 -11.03 -20.01 10.89
C ILE A 218 -12.51 -20.12 10.48
N VAL A 219 -12.94 -21.32 10.08
CA VAL A 219 -14.31 -21.59 9.63
C VAL A 219 -15.09 -22.30 10.75
N LEU A 220 -16.14 -21.64 11.26
CA LEU A 220 -17.07 -22.24 12.23
C LEU A 220 -18.30 -22.83 11.52
N ALA A 221 -18.35 -24.15 11.42
CA ALA A 221 -19.46 -24.88 10.79
C ALA A 221 -20.34 -25.61 11.81
N GLY A 222 -21.64 -25.72 11.53
CA GLY A 222 -22.61 -26.39 12.39
C GLY A 222 -24.03 -26.27 11.85
N ARG A 223 -24.92 -27.19 12.23
CA ARG A 223 -26.32 -27.19 11.76
C ARG A 223 -27.07 -25.92 12.24
N PRO A 224 -28.20 -25.54 11.60
CA PRO A 224 -29.06 -24.48 12.10
C PRO A 224 -29.45 -24.71 13.57
N GLY A 225 -29.47 -23.65 14.38
CA GLY A 225 -29.78 -23.74 15.81
C GLY A 225 -28.68 -24.27 16.74
N MET A 226 -27.53 -24.72 16.22
CA MET A 226 -26.44 -25.27 17.06
C MET A 226 -25.55 -24.21 17.74
N GLY A 227 -25.96 -22.94 17.78
CA GLY A 227 -25.23 -21.90 18.54
C GLY A 227 -23.99 -21.30 17.87
N LYS A 228 -23.84 -21.42 16.54
CA LYS A 228 -22.72 -20.82 15.80
C LYS A 228 -22.58 -19.31 16.07
N THR A 229 -23.68 -18.58 15.95
CA THR A 229 -23.72 -17.12 16.17
C THR A 229 -23.35 -16.80 17.62
N SER A 230 -23.91 -17.52 18.59
CA SER A 230 -23.58 -17.33 20.01
C SER A 230 -22.09 -17.54 20.29
N LEU A 231 -21.48 -18.60 19.75
CA LEU A 231 -20.05 -18.83 19.92
C LEU A 231 -19.20 -17.73 19.27
N ALA A 232 -19.51 -17.34 18.03
CA ALA A 232 -18.78 -16.29 17.33
C ALA A 232 -18.88 -14.94 18.06
N THR A 233 -20.07 -14.60 18.56
CA THR A 233 -20.33 -13.38 19.31
C THR A 233 -19.62 -13.36 20.66
N ASN A 234 -19.56 -14.47 21.39
CA ASN A 234 -18.78 -14.56 22.63
C ASN A 234 -17.29 -14.34 22.41
N ILE A 235 -16.73 -15.00 21.39
CA ILE A 235 -15.31 -14.83 21.05
C ILE A 235 -15.03 -13.37 20.71
N ALA A 236 -15.87 -12.76 19.86
CA ALA A 236 -15.75 -11.35 19.49
C ALA A 236 -15.83 -10.42 20.72
N PHE A 237 -16.78 -10.67 21.62
CA PHE A 237 -16.96 -9.87 22.83
C PHE A 237 -15.75 -9.97 23.76
N ASN A 238 -15.27 -11.17 24.07
CA ASN A 238 -14.13 -11.38 24.97
C ASN A 238 -12.85 -10.70 24.43
N ILE A 239 -12.64 -10.73 23.10
CA ILE A 239 -11.50 -10.06 22.45
C ILE A 239 -11.61 -8.54 22.61
N ALA A 240 -12.81 -7.99 22.41
CA ALA A 240 -13.07 -6.56 22.54
C ALA A 240 -13.00 -6.09 23.99
N GLU A 241 -13.48 -6.88 24.94
CA GLU A 241 -13.40 -6.57 26.38
C GLU A 241 -11.96 -6.57 26.88
N ALA A 242 -11.13 -7.52 26.41
CA ALA A 242 -9.72 -7.61 26.77
C ALA A 242 -8.83 -6.56 26.08
N TYR A 243 -9.41 -5.63 25.30
CA TYR A 243 -8.66 -4.66 24.52
C TYR A 243 -7.88 -3.68 25.41
N VAL A 244 -6.55 -3.76 25.31
CA VAL A 244 -5.63 -2.82 25.95
C VAL A 244 -4.78 -2.16 24.86
N PRO A 245 -4.96 -0.86 24.58
CA PRO A 245 -4.14 -0.15 23.60
C PRO A 245 -2.72 0.08 24.15
N ALA A 246 -1.71 -0.14 23.32
CA ALA A 246 -0.33 0.27 23.55
C ALA A 246 0.16 1.17 22.42
N GLN A 247 0.77 2.29 22.80
CA GLN A 247 1.34 3.23 21.85
C GLN A 247 2.71 2.72 21.39
N GLN A 248 2.91 2.72 20.08
CA GLN A 248 4.17 2.36 19.43
C GLN A 248 5.09 3.58 19.31
N ALA A 249 6.38 3.32 19.05
CA ALA A 249 7.40 4.35 18.90
C ALA A 249 7.14 5.30 17.71
N ASP A 250 6.34 4.88 16.73
CA ASP A 250 5.93 5.66 15.56
C ASP A 250 4.67 6.51 15.79
N GLY A 251 4.10 6.47 17.01
CA GLY A 251 2.88 7.20 17.38
C GLY A 251 1.58 6.46 17.07
N THR A 252 1.62 5.27 16.46
CA THR A 252 0.44 4.43 16.22
C THR A 252 0.04 3.65 17.47
N PHE A 253 -1.21 3.18 17.52
CA PHE A 253 -1.70 2.32 18.62
C PHE A 253 -1.87 0.89 18.12
N LYS A 254 -1.33 -0.07 18.88
CA LYS A 254 -1.53 -1.51 18.66
C LYS A 254 -2.07 -2.14 19.94
N ALA A 255 -2.92 -3.15 19.80
CA ALA A 255 -3.42 -3.91 20.94
C ALA A 255 -2.26 -4.63 21.64
N ALA A 256 -2.01 -4.30 22.91
CA ALA A 256 -1.14 -5.09 23.79
C ALA A 256 -1.84 -6.38 24.24
N ASN A 257 -3.16 -6.31 24.43
CA ASN A 257 -4.02 -7.46 24.67
C ASN A 257 -5.38 -7.24 23.97
N GLY A 258 -6.10 -8.33 23.69
CA GLY A 258 -7.38 -8.30 22.98
C GLY A 258 -7.26 -7.71 21.57
N GLY A 259 -8.31 -7.05 21.11
CA GLY A 259 -8.31 -6.40 19.79
C GLY A 259 -9.59 -5.64 19.49
N VAL A 260 -9.53 -4.77 18.48
CA VAL A 260 -10.72 -4.14 17.91
C VAL A 260 -11.37 -5.13 16.95
N VAL A 261 -12.64 -5.46 17.17
CA VAL A 261 -13.36 -6.49 16.41
C VAL A 261 -14.40 -5.87 15.48
N GLY A 262 -14.31 -6.19 14.19
CA GLY A 262 -15.39 -5.97 13.22
C GLY A 262 -16.31 -7.19 13.15
N PHE A 263 -17.62 -7.00 13.32
CA PHE A 263 -18.59 -8.10 13.26
C PHE A 263 -19.60 -7.84 12.15
N PHE A 264 -19.65 -8.75 11.16
CA PHE A 264 -20.58 -8.67 10.04
C PHE A 264 -21.67 -9.72 10.20
N SER A 265 -22.93 -9.27 10.29
CA SER A 265 -24.11 -10.14 10.38
C SER A 265 -24.96 -10.02 9.12
N LEU A 266 -25.25 -11.16 8.48
CA LEU A 266 -26.12 -11.25 7.30
C LEU A 266 -27.47 -11.92 7.61
N GLU A 267 -27.66 -12.46 8.82
CA GLU A 267 -28.86 -13.20 9.22
C GLU A 267 -29.70 -12.43 10.26
N MET A 268 -29.05 -11.75 11.20
CA MET A 268 -29.69 -11.02 12.29
C MET A 268 -29.48 -9.51 12.13
N SER A 269 -30.44 -8.70 12.59
CA SER A 269 -30.26 -7.25 12.67
C SER A 269 -29.24 -6.86 13.76
N SER A 270 -28.70 -5.64 13.67
CA SER A 270 -27.77 -5.10 14.66
C SER A 270 -28.40 -5.01 16.05
N GLU A 271 -29.68 -4.65 16.15
CA GLU A 271 -30.41 -4.57 17.42
C GLU A 271 -30.56 -5.95 18.06
N GLN A 272 -30.96 -6.97 17.27
CA GLN A 272 -31.11 -8.34 17.76
C GLN A 272 -29.77 -8.89 18.27
N LEU A 273 -28.68 -8.60 17.58
CA LEU A 273 -27.35 -9.00 17.98
C LEU A 273 -26.91 -8.30 19.27
N ALA A 274 -27.14 -6.99 19.37
CA ALA A 274 -26.82 -6.20 20.55
C ALA A 274 -27.62 -6.66 21.79
N THR A 275 -28.93 -6.87 21.66
CA THR A 275 -29.77 -7.40 22.74
C THR A 275 -29.25 -8.75 23.22
N ARG A 276 -28.81 -9.62 22.30
CA ARG A 276 -28.27 -10.92 22.65
C ARG A 276 -26.97 -10.83 23.44
N ILE A 277 -26.04 -9.97 23.01
CA ILE A 277 -24.79 -9.69 23.75
C ILE A 277 -25.12 -9.17 25.15
N ILE A 278 -26.01 -8.18 25.25
CA ILE A 278 -26.39 -7.58 26.55
C ILE A 278 -27.00 -8.64 27.47
N SER A 279 -27.94 -9.44 26.97
CA SER A 279 -28.56 -10.51 27.75
C SER A 279 -27.57 -11.57 28.23
N GLU A 280 -26.61 -11.93 27.37
CA GLU A 280 -25.56 -12.88 27.71
C GLU A 280 -24.64 -12.34 28.81
N GLN A 281 -24.21 -11.09 28.71
CA GLN A 281 -23.30 -10.47 29.69
C GLN A 281 -23.98 -10.08 31.01
N THR A 282 -25.27 -9.76 30.97
CA THR A 282 -26.04 -9.40 32.17
C THR A 282 -26.65 -10.62 32.86
N GLU A 283 -26.57 -11.80 32.26
CA GLU A 283 -27.31 -13.01 32.66
C GLU A 283 -28.84 -12.78 32.76
N ILE A 284 -29.34 -11.73 32.12
CA ILE A 284 -30.77 -11.40 32.06
C ILE A 284 -31.34 -12.00 30.79
N SER A 285 -32.38 -12.81 30.96
CA SER A 285 -33.14 -13.40 29.86
C SER A 285 -33.52 -12.35 28.80
N SER A 286 -33.14 -12.60 27.55
CA SER A 286 -33.55 -11.81 26.38
C SER A 286 -35.06 -11.95 26.08
N SER A 287 -35.73 -12.91 26.72
CA SER A 287 -37.17 -13.10 26.65
C SER A 287 -37.83 -12.70 27.96
N LYS A 288 -38.60 -11.61 27.91
CA LYS A 288 -39.76 -11.34 28.74
C LYS A 288 -40.90 -10.90 27.83
#